data_AF-A0A522C9R1-F1
#
_entry.id   AF-A0A522C9R1-F1
#
_cell.length_a   1.000
_cell.length_b   1.000
_cell.length_c   1.000
_cell.angle_alpha   90.00
_cell.angle_beta   90.00
_cell.angle_gamma   90.00
#
_symmetry.space_group_name_H-M   'P 1'
#
loop_
_entity.id
_entity.type
_entity.pdbx_description
1 polymer ?
#
loop_
_entity_poly.entity_id
_entity_poly.type
_entity_poly.pdbx_seq_one_letter_code
_entity_poly.pdbx_strand_id
1 'polypeptide(L)'
;MRKSGVFFSFIGINLAIIAILCIISLIAVSEHNIASKDISKIVKVLQLTDMVLATDARYTRNPSQADLFSAFQDYPGSIEHFPTGSVIPPPDMNSLEKLIEIKANGS
;
A
#
# COMPACT_ATOMS: atom_id res chain seq x y z
N MET A 1 43.64 7.12 -11.63
CA MET A 1 42.44 7.81 -11.07
C MET A 1 42.70 8.12 -9.60
N ARG A 2 42.44 9.35 -9.14
CA ARG A 2 42.60 9.70 -7.72
C ARG A 2 41.54 8.93 -6.91
N LYS A 3 41.92 8.26 -5.81
CA LYS A 3 40.97 7.44 -5.01
C LYS A 3 39.73 8.22 -4.55
N SER A 4 39.87 9.53 -4.34
CA SER A 4 38.74 10.41 -4.02
C SER A 4 37.70 10.50 -5.15
N GLY A 5 38.12 10.44 -6.42
CA GLY A 5 37.21 10.52 -7.56
C GLY A 5 36.28 9.31 -7.63
N VAL A 6 36.81 8.12 -7.35
CA VAL A 6 36.03 6.88 -7.29
C VAL A 6 34.98 6.95 -6.18
N PHE A 7 35.34 7.47 -5.00
CA PHE A 7 34.41 7.64 -3.88
C PHE A 7 33.27 8.62 -4.19
N PHE A 8 33.58 9.79 -4.77
CA PHE A 8 32.54 10.76 -5.14
C PHE A 8 31.64 10.24 -6.27
N SER A 9 32.18 9.53 -7.25
CA SER A 9 31.35 8.88 -8.29
C SER A 9 30.42 7.83 -7.68
N PHE A 10 30.91 7.02 -6.74
CA PHE A 10 30.07 6.04 -6.05
C PHE A 10 28.93 6.69 -5.27
N ILE A 11 29.20 7.74 -4.48
CA ILE A 11 28.15 8.49 -3.77
C ILE A 11 27.16 9.13 -4.75
N GLY A 12 27.66 9.76 -5.82
CA GLY A 12 26.81 10.40 -6.82
C GLY A 12 25.84 9.43 -7.49
N ILE A 13 26.30 8.22 -7.81
CA ILE A 13 25.44 7.15 -8.35
C ILE A 13 24.36 6.75 -7.34
N ASN A 14 24.72 6.52 -6.08
CA ASN A 14 23.74 6.17 -5.04
C ASN A 14 22.68 7.25 -4.86
N LEU A 15 23.09 8.53 -4.82
CA LEU A 15 22.15 9.65 -4.73
C LEU A 15 21.23 9.75 -5.95
N ALA A 16 21.77 9.50 -7.15
CA ALA A 16 20.96 9.47 -8.37
C ALA A 16 19.92 8.33 -8.32
N ILE A 17 20.30 7.14 -7.87
CA ILE A 17 19.39 6.00 -7.70
C ILE A 17 18.28 6.36 -6.70
N ILE A 18 18.62 6.92 -5.54
CA ILE A 18 17.63 7.34 -4.53
C ILE A 18 16.68 8.40 -5.12
N ALA A 19 17.20 9.39 -5.84
CA ALA A 19 16.39 10.42 -6.47
C ALA A 19 15.40 9.83 -7.50
N ILE A 20 15.86 8.88 -8.32
CA ILE A 20 15.00 8.16 -9.29
C ILE A 20 13.90 7.39 -8.57
N LEU A 21 14.23 6.65 -7.51
CA LEU A 21 13.24 5.90 -6.72
C LEU A 21 12.21 6.83 -6.07
N CYS A 22 12.63 7.98 -5.53
CA CYS A 22 11.72 8.98 -4.98
C CYS A 22 10.78 9.54 -6.05
N ILE A 23 11.29 9.84 -7.25
CA ILE A 23 10.45 10.33 -8.36
C ILE A 23 9.43 9.28 -8.78
N ILE A 24 9.85 8.01 -8.93
CA ILE A 24 8.95 6.89 -9.25
C ILE A 24 7.87 6.76 -8.15
N SER A 25 8.26 6.83 -6.88
CA SER A 25 7.33 6.74 -5.75
C SER A 25 6.30 7.88 -5.77
N LEU A 26 6.73 9.13 -6.02
CA LEU A 26 5.82 10.27 -6.10
C LEU A 26 4.79 10.12 -7.23
N ILE A 27 5.21 9.57 -8.39
CA ILE A 27 4.31 9.29 -9.51
C ILE A 27 3.34 8.15 -9.14
N ALA A 28 3.84 7.06 -8.54
CA ALA A 28 3.03 5.91 -8.14
C ALA A 28 1.98 6.26 -7.06
N VAL A 29 2.34 7.10 -6.09
CA VAL A 29 1.42 7.56 -5.03
C VAL A 29 0.29 8.43 -5.61
N SER A 30 0.56 9.19 -6.68
CA SER A 30 -0.47 10.01 -7.33
C SER A 30 -1.61 9.15 -7.90
N GLU A 31 -1.27 8.01 -8.51
CA GLU A 31 -2.24 7.05 -9.05
C GLU A 31 -3.07 6.35 -7.95
N HIS A 32 -2.50 6.16 -6.76
CA HIS A 32 -3.18 5.50 -5.63
C HIS A 32 -4.40 6.25 -5.07
N ASN A 33 -4.53 7.56 -5.33
CA ASN A 33 -5.71 8.33 -4.88
C ASN A 33 -7.00 7.91 -5.61
N ILE A 34 -6.90 7.32 -6.81
CA ILE A 34 -8.05 6.84 -7.57
C ILE A 34 -8.65 5.62 -6.86
N ALA A 35 -7.81 4.65 -6.45
CA ALA A 35 -8.24 3.46 -5.73
C ALA A 35 -9.03 3.78 -4.44
N SER A 36 -8.66 4.85 -3.73
CA SER A 36 -9.34 5.25 -2.48
C SER A 36 -10.81 5.65 -2.68
N LYS A 37 -11.16 6.25 -3.84
CA LYS A 37 -12.55 6.64 -4.14
C LYS A 37 -13.43 5.41 -4.44
N ASP A 38 -12.89 4.42 -5.12
CA ASP A 38 -13.65 3.21 -5.47
C ASP A 38 -13.83 2.29 -4.28
N ILE A 39 -12.85 2.24 -3.38
CA ILE A 39 -12.94 1.57 -2.08
C ILE A 39 -14.13 2.10 -1.26
N SER A 40 -14.32 3.43 -1.20
CA SER A 40 -15.47 4.01 -0.47
C SER A 40 -16.82 3.58 -1.04
N LYS A 41 -16.93 3.46 -2.38
CA LYS A 41 -18.14 2.94 -3.03
C LYS A 41 -18.36 1.46 -2.70
N ILE A 42 -17.30 0.65 -2.73
CA ILE A 42 -17.34 -0.78 -2.38
C ILE A 42 -17.84 -0.97 -0.95
N VAL A 43 -17.23 -0.30 0.01
CA VAL A 43 -17.58 -0.36 1.44
C VAL A 43 -19.06 0.00 1.63
N LYS A 44 -19.54 1.04 0.93
CA LYS A 44 -20.94 1.46 0.98
C LYS A 44 -21.91 0.42 0.40
N VAL A 45 -21.61 -0.15 -0.77
CA VAL A 45 -22.45 -1.17 -1.42
C VAL A 45 -22.51 -2.47 -0.61
N LEU A 46 -21.42 -2.82 0.05
CA LEU A 46 -21.35 -4.00 0.92
C LEU A 46 -21.89 -3.74 2.34
N GLN A 47 -22.35 -2.52 2.64
CA GLN A 47 -22.81 -2.10 3.98
C GLN A 47 -21.76 -2.36 5.08
N LEU A 48 -20.49 -2.27 4.72
CA LEU A 48 -19.40 -2.40 5.67
C LEU A 48 -19.18 -1.06 6.38
N THR A 49 -18.89 -1.11 7.68
CA THR A 49 -18.55 0.08 8.46
C THR A 49 -17.17 0.63 8.08
N ASP A 50 -16.26 -0.25 7.66
CA ASP A 50 -14.91 0.09 7.20
C ASP A 50 -14.42 -0.99 6.21
N MET A 51 -13.35 -0.68 5.47
CA MET A 51 -12.68 -1.63 4.59
C MET A 51 -11.99 -2.73 5.40
N VAL A 52 -12.41 -3.98 5.21
CA VAL A 52 -11.73 -5.16 5.77
C VAL A 52 -10.90 -5.80 4.65
N LEU A 53 -9.59 -5.53 4.59
CA LEU A 53 -8.66 -6.17 3.65
C LEU A 53 -8.37 -7.62 4.06
N ALA A 54 -8.27 -7.86 5.36
CA ALA A 54 -8.18 -9.19 5.93
C ALA A 54 -8.54 -9.17 7.42
N THR A 55 -8.79 -10.36 7.96
CA THR A 55 -9.21 -10.51 9.34
C THR A 55 -8.03 -10.65 10.30
N ASP A 56 -6.87 -11.15 9.90
CA ASP A 56 -5.82 -11.52 10.87
C ASP A 56 -5.18 -10.31 11.58
N ALA A 57 -4.73 -9.29 10.84
CA ALA A 57 -4.08 -8.11 11.41
C ALA A 57 -5.08 -6.97 11.67
N ARG A 58 -4.98 -6.32 12.84
CA ARG A 58 -5.88 -5.20 13.22
C ARG A 58 -5.83 -4.04 12.23
N TYR A 59 -4.64 -3.71 11.73
CA TYR A 59 -4.43 -2.66 10.74
C TYR A 59 -4.93 -3.01 9.32
N THR A 60 -5.29 -4.28 9.09
CA THR A 60 -5.90 -4.74 7.83
C THR A 60 -7.42 -4.88 7.92
N ARG A 61 -7.99 -4.91 9.13
CA ARG A 61 -9.43 -5.10 9.35
C ARG A 61 -10.19 -3.79 9.46
N ASN A 62 -9.58 -2.77 10.05
CA ASN A 62 -10.19 -1.46 10.27
C ASN A 62 -9.18 -0.34 10.04
N PRO A 63 -8.73 -0.10 8.79
CA PRO A 63 -7.70 0.89 8.49
C PRO A 63 -8.03 2.28 9.03
N SER A 64 -9.32 2.66 9.09
CA SER A 64 -9.74 3.97 9.63
C SER A 64 -9.52 4.10 11.15
N GLN A 65 -9.44 2.99 11.87
CA GLN A 65 -9.26 2.92 13.32
C GLN A 65 -7.86 2.42 13.72
N ALA A 66 -7.04 2.04 12.74
CA ALA A 66 -5.69 1.53 12.98
C ALA A 66 -4.72 2.69 13.21
N ASP A 67 -3.87 2.58 14.22
CA ASP A 67 -2.75 3.48 14.39
C ASP A 67 -1.71 3.25 13.28
N LEU A 68 -1.07 4.31 12.79
CA LEU A 68 -0.08 4.27 11.69
C LEU A 68 1.11 3.36 12.01
N PHE A 69 1.42 3.17 13.29
CA PHE A 69 2.52 2.34 13.74
C PHE A 69 2.09 0.92 14.12
N SER A 70 0.82 0.56 13.94
CA SER A 70 0.29 -0.75 14.35
C SER A 70 1.03 -1.92 13.72
N ALA A 71 1.53 -1.79 12.49
CA ALA A 71 2.31 -2.82 11.80
C ALA A 71 3.76 -2.95 12.31
N PHE A 72 4.21 -2.03 13.19
CA PHE A 72 5.58 -1.97 13.71
C PHE A 72 5.62 -1.99 15.24
N GLN A 73 4.55 -2.44 15.90
CA GLN A 73 4.50 -2.52 17.36
C GLN A 73 5.35 -3.66 17.93
N ASP A 74 5.79 -4.59 17.08
CA ASP A 74 6.72 -5.64 17.47
C ASP A 74 8.18 -5.14 17.44
N TYR A 75 9.09 -5.89 18.07
CA TYR A 75 10.51 -5.52 18.19
C TYR A 75 11.18 -5.37 16.80
N PRO A 76 12.13 -4.43 16.60
CA PRO A 76 12.84 -4.28 15.32
C PRO A 76 13.45 -5.61 14.82
N GLY A 77 13.02 -6.07 13.64
CA GLY A 77 13.47 -7.32 13.05
C GLY A 77 12.72 -8.58 13.51
N SER A 78 11.66 -8.43 14.30
CA SER A 78 10.72 -9.51 14.57
C SER A 78 9.93 -9.91 13.32
N ILE A 79 9.58 -11.19 13.24
CA ILE A 79 8.70 -11.69 12.20
C ILE A 79 7.28 -11.35 12.61
N GLU A 80 6.55 -10.65 11.75
CA GLU A 80 5.16 -10.35 12.01
C GLU A 80 4.32 -11.63 12.08
N HIS A 81 3.51 -11.75 13.13
CA HIS A 81 2.67 -12.93 13.37
C HIS A 81 1.46 -13.00 12.44
N PHE A 82 1.15 -11.94 11.71
CA PHE A 82 0.01 -11.85 10.81
C PHE A 82 0.48 -12.03 9.35
N PRO A 83 0.29 -13.22 8.75
CA PRO A 83 0.82 -13.53 7.41
C PRO A 83 0.27 -12.59 6.33
N THR A 84 -0.94 -12.10 6.53
CA THR A 84 -1.61 -11.10 5.71
C THR A 84 -0.72 -9.90 5.35
N GLY A 85 0.08 -9.39 6.28
CA GLY A 85 0.92 -8.20 6.06
C GLY A 85 1.96 -8.37 4.94
N SER A 86 2.32 -9.61 4.61
CA SER A 86 3.34 -9.93 3.59
C SER A 86 2.80 -10.70 2.37
N VAL A 87 1.57 -11.25 2.45
CA VAL A 87 1.08 -12.26 1.48
C VAL A 87 0.00 -11.71 0.56
N ILE A 88 -0.70 -10.63 0.93
CA ILE A 88 -1.81 -10.11 0.11
C ILE A 88 -1.27 -9.08 -0.89
N PRO A 89 -1.20 -9.41 -2.20
CA PRO A 89 -0.93 -8.39 -3.20
C PRO A 89 -2.08 -7.36 -3.22
N PRO A 90 -1.83 -6.11 -3.62
CA PRO A 90 -2.90 -5.13 -3.76
C PRO A 90 -4.04 -5.70 -4.62
N PRO A 91 -5.30 -5.49 -4.22
CA PRO A 91 -6.44 -6.08 -4.91
C PRO A 91 -6.56 -5.57 -6.35
N ASP A 92 -6.95 -6.43 -7.28
CA ASP A 92 -7.27 -6.03 -8.65
C ASP A 92 -8.58 -5.21 -8.68
N MET A 93 -8.42 -3.90 -8.75
CA MET A 93 -9.53 -2.94 -8.70
C MET A 93 -10.48 -3.09 -9.89
N ASN A 94 -10.01 -3.53 -11.06
CA ASN A 94 -10.86 -3.71 -12.25
C ASN A 94 -11.91 -4.80 -12.04
N SER A 95 -11.51 -5.90 -11.40
CA SER A 95 -12.41 -7.01 -11.07
C SER A 95 -13.46 -6.63 -10.03
N LEU A 96 -13.08 -5.76 -9.06
CA LEU A 96 -13.98 -5.24 -8.04
C LEU A 96 -15.04 -4.29 -8.61
N GLU A 97 -14.65 -3.35 -9.48
CA GLU A 97 -15.60 -2.43 -10.13
C GLU A 97 -16.71 -3.19 -10.86
N LYS A 98 -16.34 -4.24 -11.60
CA LYS A 98 -17.29 -5.08 -12.33
C LYS A 98 -18.31 -5.77 -11.41
N LEU A 99 -17.89 -6.23 -10.22
CA LEU A 99 -18.78 -6.83 -9.23
C LEU A 99 -19.73 -5.81 -8.60
N ILE A 100 -19.28 -4.57 -8.40
CA ILE A 100 -20.12 -3.48 -7.93
C ILE A 100 -21.20 -3.16 -8.97
N GLU A 101 -20.85 -3.02 -10.24
CA GLU A 101 -21.81 -2.73 -11.31
C GLU A 101 -22.90 -3.80 -11.39
N ILE A 102 -22.52 -5.07 -11.28
CA ILE A 102 -23.47 -6.19 -11.28
C ILE A 102 -24.43 -6.09 -10.08
N LYS A 103 -23.91 -5.74 -8.89
CA LYS A 103 -24.74 -5.64 -7.68
C LYS A 103 -25.58 -4.36 -7.62
N ALA A 104 -25.12 -3.28 -8.24
CA ALA A 104 -25.82 -2.00 -8.31
C ALA A 104 -26.94 -1.99 -9.38
N ASN A 105 -26.75 -2.72 -10.48
CA ASN A 105 -27.76 -2.86 -11.56
C ASN A 105 -28.70 -4.06 -11.35
N GLY A 106 -28.41 -4.94 -10.40
CA GLY A 106 -29.17 -6.16 -10.10
C GLY A 106 -30.19 -6.05 -8.96
N SER A 107 -30.49 -4.83 -8.49
CA SER A 107 -31.43 -4.54 -7.40
C SER A 107 -32.50 -3.55 -7.83
#